data_AF-A0A0C9TQH8-F1
#
_entry.id   AF-A0A0C9TQH8-F1
#
_cell.length_a   1.000
_cell.length_b   1.000
_cell.length_c   1.000
_cell.angle_alpha   90.00
_cell.angle_beta   90.00
_cell.angle_gamma   90.00
#
_symmetry.space_group_name_H-M   'P 1'
#
loop_
_entity.id
_entity.type
_entity.pdbx_description
1 polymer ?
#
loop_
_entity_poly.entity_id
_entity_poly.type
_entity_poly.pdbx_seq_one_letter_code
_entity_poly.pdbx_strand_id
1 'polypeptide(L)'
;DCMICGKDMKHKALRSHMGGHILRAQMGTKEGHLVSLVSLVDPCGFCGQSGHPVRLVKEGKKRTFQPVSVCPRATAFSLGAAAKSTKNSPSTNVPVRCTICPVSAGDCAVVWKYNMMYHLGTVHSEWHPAQPLPDDLVKAMNITRFEYEQLGVQMISVSSPSEEGLTEEPRFDDGTSTAMKRKSRSGPSEQHQSKRLKLMA
;
A
#
# COMPACT_ATOMS: atom_id res chain seq x y z
N ASP A 1 18.02 -21.96 4.30
CA ASP A 1 18.28 -21.06 3.15
C ASP A 1 17.08 -20.26 2.69
N CYS A 2 17.28 -19.04 2.20
CA CYS A 2 16.26 -18.24 1.51
C CYS A 2 16.03 -18.78 0.09
N MET A 3 14.77 -18.97 -0.33
CA MET A 3 14.46 -19.48 -1.68
C MET A 3 14.54 -18.41 -2.78
N ILE A 4 14.54 -17.14 -2.37
CA ILE A 4 14.61 -16.01 -3.29
C ILE A 4 16.06 -15.72 -3.67
N CYS A 5 17.01 -15.77 -2.73
CA CYS A 5 18.42 -15.45 -2.98
C CYS A 5 19.45 -16.53 -2.60
N GLY A 6 19.02 -17.71 -2.16
CA GLY A 6 19.89 -18.83 -1.81
C GLY A 6 20.70 -18.67 -0.53
N LYS A 7 20.69 -17.51 0.14
CA LYS A 7 21.47 -17.26 1.36
C LYS A 7 21.07 -18.20 2.49
N ASP A 8 22.05 -18.83 3.14
CA ASP A 8 21.81 -19.55 4.39
C ASP A 8 21.51 -18.56 5.53
N MET A 9 20.52 -18.91 6.34
CA MET A 9 20.12 -18.13 7.49
C MET A 9 19.26 -18.92 8.47
N LYS A 10 19.35 -18.50 9.73
CA LYS A 10 18.53 -19.02 10.82
C LYS A 10 17.05 -18.88 10.47
N HIS A 11 16.27 -19.93 10.66
CA HIS A 11 14.81 -19.95 10.41
C HIS A 11 14.07 -18.73 10.99
N LYS A 12 14.43 -18.31 12.21
CA LYS A 12 13.82 -17.14 12.88
C LYS A 12 14.05 -15.79 12.17
N ALA A 13 15.10 -15.68 11.35
CA ALA A 13 15.42 -14.47 10.59
C ALA A 13 14.76 -14.46 9.19
N LEU A 14 14.29 -15.63 8.71
CA LEU A 14 13.81 -15.79 7.34
C LEU A 14 12.65 -14.86 7.00
N ARG A 15 11.64 -14.74 7.88
CA ARG A 15 10.51 -13.81 7.69
C ARG A 15 11.01 -12.38 7.51
N SER A 16 11.91 -11.94 8.38
CA SER A 16 12.40 -10.56 8.33
C SER A 16 13.21 -10.30 7.07
N HIS A 17 14.00 -11.27 6.64
CA HIS A 17 14.74 -11.21 5.39
C HIS A 17 13.83 -11.20 4.16
N MET A 18 12.80 -12.05 4.16
CA MET A 18 11.79 -12.11 3.09
C MET A 18 11.06 -10.78 2.94
N GLY A 19 10.78 -10.08 4.05
CA GLY A 19 10.22 -8.73 4.01
C GLY A 19 11.05 -7.75 3.17
N GLY A 20 12.38 -7.83 3.24
CA GLY A 20 13.26 -7.01 2.41
C GLY A 20 13.11 -7.32 0.92
N HIS A 21 13.04 -8.60 0.54
CA HIS A 21 12.79 -9.01 -0.84
C HIS A 21 11.43 -8.52 -1.36
N ILE A 22 10.38 -8.64 -0.54
CA ILE A 22 9.04 -8.17 -0.90
C ILE A 22 9.04 -6.66 -1.18
N LEU A 23 9.63 -5.85 -0.29
CA LEU A 23 9.69 -4.41 -0.51
C LEU A 23 10.51 -4.03 -1.73
N ARG A 24 11.68 -4.66 -1.94
CA ARG A 24 12.49 -4.39 -3.15
C ARG A 24 11.72 -4.71 -4.43
N ALA A 25 11.02 -5.84 -4.46
CA ALA A 25 10.19 -6.22 -5.60
C ALA A 25 9.06 -5.22 -5.85
N GLN A 26 8.35 -4.79 -4.80
CA GLN A 26 7.30 -3.78 -4.90
C GLN A 26 7.81 -2.41 -5.36
N MET A 27 9.05 -2.06 -4.99
CA MET A 27 9.71 -0.82 -5.38
C MET A 27 10.43 -0.91 -6.74
N GLY A 28 10.36 -2.04 -7.45
CA GLY A 28 11.08 -2.25 -8.71
C GLY A 28 12.60 -2.25 -8.58
N THR A 29 13.13 -2.44 -7.36
CA THR A 29 14.57 -2.48 -7.10
C THR A 29 15.14 -3.81 -7.59
N LYS A 30 16.07 -3.75 -8.56
CA LYS A 30 16.75 -4.95 -9.07
C LYS A 30 17.67 -5.53 -8.01
N GLU A 31 17.60 -6.84 -7.82
CA GLU A 31 18.49 -7.60 -6.97
C GLU A 31 19.37 -8.53 -7.81
N GLY A 32 20.69 -8.40 -7.71
CA GLY A 32 21.62 -9.11 -8.61
C GLY A 32 21.80 -10.62 -8.36
N HIS A 33 21.31 -11.14 -7.22
CA HIS A 33 21.60 -12.51 -6.77
C HIS A 33 20.34 -13.33 -6.47
N LEU A 34 19.29 -13.15 -7.27
CA LEU A 34 18.06 -13.90 -7.09
C LEU A 34 18.13 -15.27 -7.76
N VAL A 35 17.80 -16.30 -6.98
CA VAL A 35 17.51 -17.66 -7.46
C VAL A 35 16.06 -17.74 -7.99
N SER A 36 15.16 -16.96 -7.40
CA SER A 36 13.75 -16.89 -7.79
C SER A 36 13.19 -15.48 -7.57
N LEU A 37 12.18 -15.10 -8.34
CA LEU A 37 11.51 -13.81 -8.19
C LEU A 37 10.45 -13.86 -7.10
N VAL A 38 10.24 -12.72 -6.43
CA VAL A 38 9.09 -12.52 -5.55
C VAL A 38 7.85 -12.31 -6.40
N SER A 39 6.73 -12.92 -6.00
CA SER A 39 5.43 -12.65 -6.62
C SER A 39 5.03 -11.19 -6.42
N LEU A 40 4.61 -10.52 -7.49
CA LEU A 40 4.04 -9.17 -7.40
C LEU A 40 2.58 -9.19 -6.93
N VAL A 41 1.94 -10.36 -6.95
CA VAL A 41 0.56 -10.58 -6.54
C VAL A 41 0.54 -11.36 -5.24
N ASP A 42 0.07 -10.71 -4.17
CA ASP A 42 -0.06 -11.26 -2.81
C ASP A 42 1.13 -12.17 -2.37
N PRO A 43 2.37 -11.65 -2.33
CA PRO A 43 3.51 -12.45 -1.92
C PRO A 43 3.40 -12.88 -0.45
N CYS A 44 3.62 -14.17 -0.20
CA CYS A 44 3.65 -14.72 1.14
C CYS A 44 4.82 -14.18 1.96
N GLY A 45 4.57 -13.72 3.19
CA GLY A 45 5.61 -13.24 4.10
C GLY A 45 6.64 -14.30 4.53
N PHE A 46 6.43 -15.58 4.24
CA PHE A 46 7.38 -16.67 4.52
C PHE A 46 8.27 -17.03 3.32
N CYS A 47 7.73 -17.02 2.11
CA CYS A 47 8.38 -17.59 0.92
C CYS A 47 8.47 -16.64 -0.27
N GLY A 48 7.77 -15.51 -0.25
CA GLY A 48 7.71 -14.53 -1.34
C GLY A 48 6.85 -14.96 -2.54
N GLN A 49 6.30 -16.18 -2.53
CA GLN A 49 5.42 -16.68 -3.60
C GLN A 49 3.94 -16.45 -3.26
N SER A 50 3.08 -16.39 -4.27
CA SER A 50 1.62 -16.30 -4.10
C SER A 50 1.00 -17.63 -3.66
N GLY A 51 -0.32 -17.65 -3.44
CA GLY A 51 -1.08 -18.89 -3.18
C GLY A 51 -0.96 -19.45 -1.76
N HIS A 52 -0.38 -18.69 -0.82
CA HIS A 52 -0.23 -19.10 0.57
C HIS A 52 -0.95 -18.15 1.52
N PRO A 53 -2.29 -18.20 1.57
CA PRO A 53 -3.06 -17.32 2.44
C PRO A 53 -2.62 -17.49 3.90
N VAL A 54 -2.72 -16.40 4.64
CA VAL A 54 -2.40 -16.35 6.07
C VAL A 54 -3.65 -16.03 6.87
N ARG A 55 -3.76 -16.64 8.04
CA ARG A 55 -4.89 -16.49 8.96
C ARG A 55 -4.40 -16.17 10.35
N LEU A 56 -5.25 -15.53 11.13
CA LEU A 56 -5.02 -15.26 12.55
C LEU A 56 -5.99 -16.08 13.38
N VAL A 57 -5.49 -17.15 13.98
CA VAL A 57 -6.27 -18.05 14.84
C VAL A 57 -6.02 -17.76 16.31
N LYS A 58 -7.02 -18.00 17.16
CA LYS A 58 -6.87 -17.93 18.61
C LYS A 58 -6.87 -19.35 19.17
N GLU A 59 -5.72 -19.86 19.57
CA GLU A 59 -5.60 -21.21 20.13
C GLU A 59 -6.00 -21.22 21.61
N GLY A 60 -7.13 -21.87 21.91
CA GLY A 60 -7.58 -22.12 23.28
C GLY A 60 -7.67 -20.85 24.15
N LYS A 61 -7.06 -20.90 25.34
CA LYS A 61 -7.04 -19.79 26.30
C LYS A 61 -5.95 -18.75 26.03
N LYS A 62 -5.18 -18.85 24.93
CA LYS A 62 -4.14 -17.87 24.64
C LYS A 62 -4.75 -16.49 24.43
N ARG A 63 -4.10 -15.48 25.01
CA ARG A 63 -4.54 -14.08 24.93
C ARG A 63 -4.27 -13.46 23.55
N THR A 64 -3.37 -14.04 22.77
CA THR A 64 -2.87 -13.50 21.50
C THR A 64 -3.23 -14.38 20.31
N PHE A 65 -3.50 -13.73 19.17
CA PHE A 65 -3.66 -14.42 17.89
C PHE A 65 -2.33 -14.99 17.39
N GLN A 66 -2.40 -16.13 16.72
CA GLN A 66 -1.26 -16.80 16.09
C GLN A 66 -1.42 -16.78 14.56
N PRO A 67 -0.36 -16.42 13.81
CA PRO A 67 -0.31 -16.58 12.37
C PRO A 67 -0.32 -18.06 11.99
N VAL A 68 -1.21 -18.45 11.08
CA VAL A 68 -1.22 -19.79 10.47
C VAL A 68 -1.27 -19.64 8.96
N SER A 69 -0.45 -20.41 8.25
CA SER A 69 -0.42 -20.44 6.79
C SER A 69 -0.17 -21.87 6.31
N VAL A 70 -0.68 -22.19 5.12
CA VAL A 70 -0.40 -23.45 4.42
C VAL A 70 0.96 -23.46 3.72
N CYS A 71 1.72 -22.36 3.81
CA CYS A 71 3.06 -22.28 3.25
C CYS A 71 3.98 -23.38 3.83
N PRO A 72 4.67 -24.18 2.99
CA PRO A 72 5.65 -25.17 3.46
C PRO A 72 6.79 -24.56 4.29
N ARG A 73 6.99 -23.24 4.19
CA ARG A 73 8.00 -22.48 4.92
C ARG A 73 7.44 -21.70 6.11
N ALA A 74 6.16 -21.91 6.44
CA ALA A 74 5.53 -21.28 7.58
C ALA A 74 6.30 -21.62 8.87
N THR A 75 6.55 -20.60 9.68
CA THR A 75 7.20 -20.74 10.98
C THR A 75 6.39 -19.97 12.02
N ALA A 76 6.31 -20.52 13.23
CA ALA A 76 5.64 -19.82 14.33
C ALA A 76 6.45 -18.59 14.76
N PHE A 77 5.75 -17.49 15.03
CA PHE A 77 6.37 -16.29 15.60
C PHE A 77 5.35 -15.50 16.43
N SER A 78 5.86 -14.73 17.40
CA SER A 78 5.02 -13.80 18.17
C SER A 78 4.63 -12.60 17.31
N LEU A 79 3.34 -12.43 17.05
CA LEU A 79 2.80 -11.32 16.25
C LEU A 79 3.19 -9.95 16.84
N GLY A 80 3.04 -9.78 18.15
CA GLY A 80 3.36 -8.51 18.83
C GLY A 80 4.84 -8.17 18.84
N ALA A 81 5.72 -9.17 18.86
CA ALA A 81 7.17 -8.95 18.72
C ALA A 81 7.54 -8.62 17.27
N ALA A 82 6.95 -9.35 16.31
CA ALA A 82 7.21 -9.16 14.89
C ALA A 82 6.65 -7.85 14.34
N ALA A 83 5.60 -7.29 14.95
CA ALA A 83 5.04 -5.98 14.59
C ALA A 83 5.94 -4.80 14.98
N LYS A 84 7.06 -5.04 15.69
CA LYS A 84 8.02 -4.01 16.11
C LYS A 84 9.30 -4.15 15.32
N SER A 85 9.66 -3.10 14.58
CA SER A 85 10.93 -3.07 13.86
C SER A 85 12.09 -2.93 14.85
N THR A 86 13.12 -3.74 14.68
CA THR A 86 14.36 -3.69 15.47
C THR A 86 15.56 -3.94 14.57
N LYS A 87 16.78 -3.58 15.01
CA LYS A 87 18.00 -3.85 14.23
C LYS A 87 18.17 -5.34 13.85
N ASN A 88 17.72 -6.24 14.71
CA ASN A 88 17.87 -7.69 14.52
C ASN A 88 16.67 -8.36 13.81
N SER A 89 15.55 -7.65 13.68
CA SER A 89 14.35 -8.08 12.97
C SER A 89 13.64 -6.84 12.41
N PRO A 90 14.20 -6.22 11.36
CA PRO A 90 13.74 -4.93 10.88
C PRO A 90 12.38 -4.97 10.18
N SER A 91 12.00 -6.11 9.58
CA SER A 91 10.70 -6.20 8.93
C SER A 91 9.58 -6.45 9.93
N THR A 92 8.56 -5.62 9.81
CA THR A 92 7.27 -5.73 10.46
C THR A 92 6.21 -6.34 9.54
N ASN A 93 6.63 -7.07 8.49
CA ASN A 93 5.71 -7.78 7.63
C ASN A 93 5.01 -8.90 8.39
N VAL A 94 3.85 -8.56 8.93
CA VAL A 94 3.00 -9.44 9.74
C VAL A 94 1.60 -9.47 9.15
N PRO A 95 0.81 -10.51 9.42
CA PRO A 95 -0.58 -10.54 9.01
C PRO A 95 -1.40 -9.51 9.78
N VAL A 96 -2.17 -8.70 9.07
CA VAL A 96 -3.00 -7.60 9.56
C VAL A 96 -4.43 -7.83 9.10
N ARG A 97 -5.41 -7.59 9.98
CA ARG A 97 -6.83 -7.61 9.60
C ARG A 97 -7.15 -6.31 8.85
N CYS A 98 -7.67 -6.40 7.64
CA CYS A 98 -8.31 -5.28 6.97
C CYS A 98 -9.68 -5.02 7.62
N THR A 99 -9.89 -3.82 8.14
CA THR A 99 -11.12 -3.41 8.83
C THR A 99 -12.23 -2.96 7.90
N ILE A 100 -11.94 -2.84 6.60
CA ILE A 100 -12.91 -2.51 5.55
C ILE A 100 -13.65 -3.77 5.07
N CYS A 101 -13.02 -4.94 5.16
CA CYS A 101 -13.66 -6.20 4.80
C CYS A 101 -14.81 -6.55 5.75
N PRO A 102 -15.94 -7.06 5.23
CA PRO A 102 -17.07 -7.46 6.06
C PRO A 102 -16.70 -8.64 6.95
N VAL A 103 -17.10 -8.59 8.23
CA VAL A 103 -16.82 -9.62 9.25
C VAL A 103 -17.43 -10.99 8.89
N SER A 104 -18.50 -11.00 8.09
CA SER A 104 -19.21 -12.20 7.63
C SER A 104 -18.46 -12.99 6.55
N ALA A 105 -17.43 -12.43 5.94
CA ALA A 105 -16.55 -13.15 5.03
C ALA A 105 -15.54 -13.94 5.88
N GLY A 106 -15.87 -15.19 6.23
CA GLY A 106 -15.03 -16.05 7.06
C GLY A 106 -13.56 -16.03 6.65
N ASP A 107 -12.67 -15.86 7.63
CA ASP A 107 -11.21 -15.67 7.47
C ASP A 107 -10.74 -14.49 6.57
N CYS A 108 -11.64 -13.70 5.97
CA CYS A 108 -11.31 -12.45 5.28
C CYS A 108 -11.19 -11.30 6.29
N ALA A 109 -10.21 -10.42 6.27
CA ALA A 109 -9.10 -10.22 5.36
C ALA A 109 -7.82 -10.05 6.17
N VAL A 110 -7.23 -11.18 6.55
CA VAL A 110 -5.89 -11.17 7.10
C VAL A 110 -4.91 -11.11 5.94
N VAL A 111 -4.27 -9.95 5.77
CA VAL A 111 -3.35 -9.66 4.67
C VAL A 111 -1.97 -9.39 5.26
N TRP A 112 -0.91 -9.86 4.60
CA TRP A 112 0.44 -9.43 4.98
C TRP A 112 0.55 -7.92 4.90
N LYS A 113 1.11 -7.27 5.92
CA LYS A 113 1.23 -5.81 6.02
C LYS A 113 1.67 -5.15 4.71
N TYR A 114 2.72 -5.67 4.08
CA TYR A 114 3.26 -5.10 2.85
C TYR A 114 2.36 -5.30 1.62
N ASN A 115 1.40 -6.23 1.69
CA ASN A 115 0.45 -6.49 0.61
C ASN A 115 -0.86 -5.69 0.77
N MET A 116 -1.03 -4.93 1.86
CA MET A 116 -2.29 -4.26 2.17
C MET A 116 -2.71 -3.27 1.07
N MET A 117 -1.77 -2.50 0.50
CA MET A 117 -2.10 -1.60 -0.63
C MET A 117 -2.62 -2.35 -1.86
N TYR A 118 -2.01 -3.50 -2.19
CA TYR A 118 -2.48 -4.35 -3.29
C TYR A 118 -3.88 -4.90 -3.01
N HIS A 119 -4.12 -5.37 -1.78
CA HIS A 119 -5.44 -5.82 -1.34
C HIS A 119 -6.50 -4.72 -1.46
N LEU A 120 -6.20 -3.50 -1.02
CA LEU A 120 -7.10 -2.36 -1.16
C LEU A 120 -7.43 -2.09 -2.64
N GLY A 121 -6.43 -2.06 -3.53
CA GLY A 121 -6.66 -1.80 -4.94
C GLY A 121 -7.42 -2.90 -5.70
N THR A 122 -7.49 -4.12 -5.16
CA THR A 122 -8.10 -5.28 -5.85
C THR A 122 -9.41 -5.74 -5.23
N VAL A 123 -9.49 -5.81 -3.90
CA VAL A 123 -10.68 -6.23 -3.15
C VAL A 123 -11.58 -5.05 -2.82
N HIS A 124 -10.98 -3.86 -2.67
CA HIS A 124 -11.68 -2.62 -2.37
C HIS A 124 -11.49 -1.60 -3.50
N SER A 125 -11.50 -2.04 -4.77
CA SER A 125 -11.35 -1.15 -5.93
C SER A 125 -12.41 -0.04 -5.99
N GLU A 126 -13.62 -0.35 -5.52
CA GLU A 126 -14.74 0.59 -5.41
C GLU A 126 -14.63 1.52 -4.19
N TRP A 127 -13.63 1.34 -3.33
CA TRP A 127 -13.39 2.25 -2.23
C TRP A 127 -13.03 3.63 -2.76
N HIS A 128 -13.90 4.59 -2.47
CA HIS A 128 -13.80 5.91 -3.06
C HIS A 128 -12.48 6.59 -2.66
N PRO A 129 -11.64 7.08 -3.59
CA PRO A 129 -10.36 7.72 -3.26
C PRO A 129 -10.48 8.94 -2.33
N ALA A 130 -11.66 9.56 -2.28
CA ALA A 130 -11.97 10.68 -1.41
C ALA A 130 -12.32 10.26 0.04
N GLN A 131 -12.55 8.98 0.31
CA GLN A 131 -12.81 8.49 1.67
C GLN A 131 -11.48 8.08 2.33
N PRO A 132 -11.12 8.70 3.47
CA PRO A 132 -9.90 8.33 4.17
C PRO A 132 -10.00 6.88 4.68
N LEU A 133 -8.87 6.17 4.64
CA LEU A 133 -8.78 4.86 5.27
C LEU A 133 -8.94 4.99 6.80
N PRO A 134 -9.52 3.98 7.48
CA PRO A 134 -9.55 3.94 8.93
C PRO A 134 -8.15 4.10 9.56
N ASP A 135 -8.04 4.93 10.61
CA ASP A 135 -6.76 5.27 11.25
C ASP A 135 -6.00 4.03 11.75
N ASP A 136 -6.72 3.03 12.24
CA ASP A 136 -6.15 1.79 12.73
C ASP A 136 -5.53 0.96 11.59
N LEU A 137 -6.17 0.96 10.41
CA LEU A 137 -5.64 0.34 9.20
C LEU A 137 -4.41 1.09 8.68
N VAL A 138 -4.46 2.43 8.62
CA VAL A 138 -3.31 3.28 8.24
C VAL A 138 -2.12 2.99 9.14
N LYS A 139 -2.33 2.95 10.46
CA LYS A 139 -1.29 2.63 11.43
C LYS A 139 -0.74 1.22 11.25
N ALA A 140 -1.61 0.24 10.96
CA ALA A 140 -1.19 -1.15 10.82
C ALA A 140 -0.36 -1.39 9.54
N MET A 141 -0.65 -0.66 8.45
CA MET A 141 0.07 -0.80 7.18
C MET A 141 1.31 0.08 7.04
N ASN A 142 1.45 1.13 7.86
CA ASN A 142 2.57 2.08 7.79
C ASN A 142 3.95 1.39 7.92
N ILE A 143 4.76 1.47 6.86
CA ILE A 143 6.14 0.99 6.85
C ILE A 143 7.06 2.17 7.21
N THR A 144 7.79 2.04 8.31
CA THR A 144 8.57 3.17 8.84
C THR A 144 9.86 3.41 8.05
N ARG A 145 10.39 4.64 8.08
CA ARG A 145 11.71 4.95 7.51
C ARG A 145 12.82 4.06 8.07
N PHE A 146 12.82 3.84 9.39
CA PHE A 146 13.78 2.96 10.06
C PHE A 146 13.73 1.54 9.48
N GLU A 147 12.53 1.02 9.23
CA GLU A 147 12.34 -0.30 8.63
C GLU A 147 12.88 -0.39 7.20
N TYR A 148 12.64 0.62 6.35
CA TYR A 148 13.24 0.71 5.01
C TYR A 148 14.78 0.72 5.07
N GLU A 149 15.36 1.58 5.91
CA GLU A 149 16.81 1.72 6.06
C GLU A 149 17.47 0.42 6.52
N GLN A 150 16.91 -0.23 7.54
CA GLN A 150 17.47 -1.48 8.07
C GLN A 150 17.28 -2.68 7.13
N LEU A 151 16.30 -2.63 6.21
CA LEU A 151 16.13 -3.62 5.15
C LEU A 151 17.00 -3.34 3.90
N GLY A 152 17.70 -2.20 3.88
CA GLY A 152 18.50 -1.75 2.74
C GLY A 152 17.63 -1.43 1.53
N VAL A 153 16.44 -0.86 1.75
CA VAL A 153 15.50 -0.47 0.71
C VAL A 153 15.45 1.04 0.64
N GLN A 154 15.76 1.62 -0.52
CA GLN A 154 15.69 3.07 -0.70
C GLN A 154 14.22 3.50 -0.83
N MET A 155 13.80 4.45 0.00
CA MET A 155 12.54 5.16 -0.27
C MET A 155 12.75 6.04 -1.48
N ILE A 156 11.95 5.84 -2.52
CA ILE A 156 11.89 6.79 -3.62
C ILE A 156 11.21 8.04 -3.08
N SER A 157 11.98 9.10 -2.84
CA SER A 157 11.40 10.43 -2.68
C SER A 157 10.85 10.81 -4.04
N VAL A 158 9.52 10.83 -4.18
CA VAL A 158 8.90 11.49 -5.33
C VAL A 158 9.20 12.97 -5.15
N SER A 159 10.28 13.43 -5.76
CA SER A 159 10.47 14.85 -6.01
C SER A 159 9.24 15.30 -6.78
N SER A 160 8.49 16.26 -6.24
CA SER A 160 7.40 16.91 -6.96
C SER A 160 7.85 17.23 -8.39
N PRO A 161 7.01 17.04 -9.42
CA PRO A 161 7.37 17.49 -10.76
C PRO A 161 7.68 18.98 -10.67
N SER A 162 8.95 19.36 -10.82
CA SER A 162 9.31 20.74 -11.08
C SER A 162 8.71 21.07 -12.43
N GLU A 163 7.76 22.02 -12.44
CA GLU A 163 7.19 22.59 -13.65
C GLU A 163 8.31 23.32 -14.41
N GLU A 164 9.00 22.60 -15.30
CA GLU A 164 9.96 23.20 -16.21
C GLU A 164 9.61 22.80 -17.65
N GLY A 165 9.21 23.81 -18.44
CA GLY A 165 9.37 23.77 -19.89
C GLY A 165 8.11 23.89 -20.75
N LEU A 166 7.29 24.94 -20.56
CA LEU A 166 6.49 25.48 -21.66
C LEU A 166 6.75 26.98 -21.82
N THR A 167 7.89 27.28 -22.43
CA THR A 167 8.10 28.54 -23.15
C THR A 167 8.80 28.16 -24.44
N GLU A 168 8.12 28.34 -25.57
CA GLU A 168 8.55 29.18 -26.70
C GLU A 168 7.46 29.09 -27.79
N GLU A 169 6.58 30.09 -27.80
CA GLU A 169 5.68 30.39 -28.92
C GLU A 169 6.50 30.88 -30.13
N PRO A 170 6.34 30.33 -31.34
CA PRO A 170 6.84 30.97 -32.54
C PRO A 170 5.87 32.08 -32.96
N ARG A 171 6.33 33.32 -32.86
CA ARG A 171 5.70 34.49 -33.50
C ARG A 171 5.64 34.26 -35.01
N PHE A 172 4.44 34.39 -35.57
CA PHE A 172 4.25 34.70 -36.99
C PHE A 172 3.35 35.92 -37.07
N ASP A 173 3.89 36.98 -37.66
CA ASP A 173 3.29 38.30 -37.77
C ASP A 173 2.69 38.51 -39.18
N ASP A 174 1.65 39.33 -39.16
CA ASP A 174 1.03 40.13 -40.22
C ASP A 174 0.15 39.49 -41.31
N GLY A 175 -1.00 40.15 -41.57
CA GLY A 175 -1.76 39.89 -42.79
C GLY A 175 -3.27 40.18 -42.91
N THR A 176 -3.77 41.32 -42.41
CA THR A 176 -4.88 42.11 -43.06
C THR A 176 -6.38 41.77 -42.85
N SER A 177 -7.05 42.70 -42.13
CA SER A 177 -8.31 43.45 -42.40
C SER A 177 -9.59 42.76 -42.90
N THR A 178 -10.70 42.90 -42.15
CA THR A 178 -11.82 43.83 -42.48
C THR A 178 -12.95 43.78 -41.44
N ALA A 179 -13.70 44.88 -41.39
CA ALA A 179 -14.62 45.29 -40.34
C ALA A 179 -16.07 44.77 -40.49
N MET A 180 -16.81 44.77 -39.36
CA MET A 180 -18.12 45.45 -39.15
C MET A 180 -19.18 44.65 -38.34
N LYS A 181 -19.41 45.14 -37.11
CA LYS A 181 -20.67 45.74 -36.59
C LYS A 181 -21.87 44.85 -36.14
N ARG A 182 -22.36 45.23 -34.94
CA ARG A 182 -23.73 45.16 -34.36
C ARG A 182 -24.07 43.86 -33.57
N LYS A 183 -24.83 43.85 -32.47
CA LYS A 183 -25.42 44.84 -31.52
C LYS A 183 -26.24 44.01 -30.49
N SER A 184 -26.28 44.44 -29.22
CA SER A 184 -27.37 44.24 -28.22
C SER A 184 -27.65 42.79 -27.70
N ARG A 185 -28.21 42.49 -26.51
CA ARG A 185 -28.81 43.23 -25.36
C ARG A 185 -29.06 42.22 -24.20
N SER A 186 -29.14 42.73 -22.96
CA SER A 186 -30.00 42.33 -21.79
C SER A 186 -29.87 40.96 -21.09
N GLY A 187 -29.71 40.99 -19.75
CA GLY A 187 -29.83 39.89 -18.75
C GLY A 187 -31.29 39.46 -18.47
N PRO A 188 -31.76 39.17 -17.22
CA PRO A 188 -31.14 38.94 -15.89
C PRO A 188 -31.70 37.63 -15.21
N SER A 189 -31.78 37.60 -13.86
CA SER A 189 -32.59 36.70 -12.96
C SER A 189 -31.76 35.62 -12.22
N GLU A 190 -31.51 35.77 -10.90
CA GLU A 190 -32.29 35.25 -9.74
C GLU A 190 -32.25 33.70 -9.67
N GLN A 191 -32.15 32.97 -8.56
CA GLN A 191 -32.66 33.04 -7.18
C GLN A 191 -31.90 31.89 -6.42
N HIS A 192 -31.41 32.03 -5.19
CA HIS A 192 -32.13 31.94 -3.90
C HIS A 192 -32.12 30.53 -3.24
N GLN A 193 -31.71 30.54 -1.96
CA GLN A 193 -32.05 29.66 -0.83
C GLN A 193 -31.56 28.19 -0.81
N SER A 194 -30.75 27.81 0.17
CA SER A 194 -31.06 27.58 1.60
C SER A 194 -31.91 26.33 1.85
N LYS A 195 -31.31 25.35 2.53
CA LYS A 195 -31.98 24.40 3.45
C LYS A 195 -30.91 23.64 4.26
N ARG A 196 -30.63 24.14 5.47
CA ARG A 196 -30.06 23.34 6.56
C ARG A 196 -31.11 23.32 7.67
N LEU A 197 -31.62 22.14 8.00
CA LEU A 197 -32.62 21.93 9.03
C LEU A 197 -32.34 20.61 9.77
N LYS A 198 -32.52 20.69 11.10
CA LYS A 198 -32.58 19.63 12.14
C LYS A 198 -31.22 19.12 12.61
N LEU A 199 -30.72 19.40 13.83
CA LEU A 199 -31.32 19.43 15.19
C LEU A 199 -31.80 18.05 15.65
N MET A 200 -31.05 17.46 16.58
CA MET A 200 -31.54 16.58 17.65
C MET A 200 -30.66 16.76 18.89
N ALA A 201 -31.19 17.51 19.85
CA ALA A 201 -31.03 17.37 21.29
C ALA A 201 -32.28 18.00 21.92
#